data_AF-A0A3A5HLW6-F1
#
_entry.id   AF-A0A3A5HLW6-F1
#
_cell.length_a   1.000
_cell.length_b   1.000
_cell.length_c   1.000
_cell.angle_alpha   90.00
_cell.angle_beta   90.00
_cell.angle_gamma   90.00
#
_symmetry.space_group_name_H-M   'P 1'
#
loop_
_entity.id
_entity.type
_entity.pdbx_description
1 polymer ?
#
loop_
_entity_poly.entity_id
_entity_poly.type
_entity_poly.pdbx_seq_one_letter_code
_entity_poly.pdbx_strand_id
1 'polypeptide(L)'
;MDTIIILGSMVMVCVYMMTLYFYNKSKQIEKNRSDIMIKAVTAFHQHKLNIAYNYFQKAYKLSLKSSDLENTAESLYYMALILKSNGKPDSAMEFLNESLHYYEKIGNEEGIEKIYSHITEIKN
;
A
#
# COMPACT_ATOMS: atom_id res chain seq x y z
N MET A 1 5.75 -52.03 13.64
CA MET A 1 6.45 -50.76 13.98
C MET A 1 6.52 -49.83 12.77
N ASP A 2 6.69 -50.36 11.56
CA ASP A 2 6.91 -49.54 10.35
C ASP A 2 5.72 -48.66 9.96
N THR A 3 4.48 -49.11 10.15
CA THR A 3 3.28 -48.33 9.80
C THR A 3 3.13 -47.04 10.60
N ILE A 4 3.47 -47.06 11.90
CA ILE A 4 3.40 -45.87 12.78
C ILE A 4 4.48 -44.85 12.39
N ILE A 5 5.68 -45.33 12.05
CA ILE A 5 6.81 -44.50 11.61
C ILE A 5 6.51 -43.84 10.25
N ILE A 6 5.93 -44.60 9.32
CA ILE A 6 5.51 -44.10 8.00
C ILE A 6 4.37 -43.07 8.13
N LEU A 7 3.39 -43.31 9.01
CA LEU A 7 2.32 -42.35 9.24
C LEU A 7 2.88 -41.04 9.85
N GLY A 8 3.81 -41.15 10.81
CA GLY A 8 4.47 -40.01 11.44
C GLY A 8 5.30 -39.18 10.46
N SER A 9 6.06 -39.83 9.56
CA SER A 9 6.83 -39.13 8.53
C SER A 9 5.92 -38.48 7.48
N MET A 10 4.82 -39.12 7.10
CA MET A 10 3.82 -38.56 6.19
C MET A 10 3.17 -37.31 6.77
N VAL A 11 2.81 -37.31 8.06
CA VAL A 11 2.28 -36.12 8.75
C VAL A 11 3.31 -35.00 8.80
N MET A 12 4.57 -35.29 9.11
CA MET A 12 5.64 -34.28 9.10
C MET A 12 5.84 -33.65 7.71
N VAL A 13 5.81 -34.45 6.64
CA VAL A 13 5.88 -33.94 5.26
C VAL A 13 4.66 -33.05 4.95
N CYS A 14 3.46 -33.46 5.34
CA CYS A 14 2.25 -32.66 5.14
C CYS A 14 2.33 -31.30 5.88
N VAL A 15 2.76 -31.30 7.13
CA VAL A 15 2.94 -30.07 7.92
C VAL A 15 4.00 -29.18 7.28
N TYR A 16 5.13 -29.75 6.87
CA TYR A 16 6.21 -29.01 6.19
C TYR A 16 5.77 -28.40 4.85
N MET A 17 5.01 -29.14 4.04
CA MET A 17 4.47 -28.62 2.78
C MET A 17 3.47 -27.49 3.02
N MET A 18 2.65 -27.60 4.06
CA MET A 18 1.66 -26.58 4.42
C MET A 18 2.34 -25.29 4.90
N THR A 19 3.38 -25.38 5.73
CA THR A 19 4.15 -24.19 6.16
C THR A 19 4.86 -23.52 5.00
N LEU A 20 5.50 -24.28 4.11
CA LEU A 20 6.12 -23.77 2.88
C LEU A 20 5.12 -23.08 1.95
N TYR A 21 3.93 -23.66 1.80
CA TYR A 21 2.87 -23.06 1.00
C TYR A 21 2.45 -21.69 1.55
N PHE A 22 2.19 -21.59 2.86
CA PHE A 22 1.81 -20.32 3.47
C PHE A 22 2.93 -19.29 3.41
N TYR A 23 4.19 -19.69 3.63
CA TYR A 23 5.35 -18.83 3.52
C TYR A 23 5.54 -18.27 2.09
N ASN A 24 5.42 -19.12 1.06
CA ASN A 24 5.54 -18.66 -0.32
C ASN A 24 4.37 -17.73 -0.71
N LYS A 25 3.15 -18.04 -0.23
CA LYS A 25 1.97 -17.21 -0.47
C LYS A 25 2.10 -15.84 0.19
N SER A 26 2.55 -15.75 1.46
CA SER A 26 2.77 -14.48 2.14
C SER A 26 3.83 -13.64 1.43
N LYS A 27 4.96 -14.26 1.05
CA LYS A 27 6.03 -13.59 0.30
C LYS A 27 5.58 -13.08 -1.06
N GLN A 28 4.74 -13.84 -1.76
CA GLN A 28 4.18 -13.41 -3.05
C GLN A 28 3.20 -12.23 -2.88
N ILE A 29 2.41 -12.23 -1.80
CA ILE A 29 1.52 -11.11 -1.47
C ILE A 29 2.34 -9.84 -1.18
N GLU A 30 3.42 -9.94 -0.39
CA GLU A 30 4.33 -8.81 -0.13
C GLU A 30 4.96 -8.28 -1.42
N LYS A 31 5.48 -9.17 -2.28
CA LYS A 31 6.06 -8.77 -3.57
C LYS A 31 5.04 -8.07 -4.47
N ASN A 32 3.81 -8.58 -4.53
CA ASN A 32 2.74 -7.97 -5.31
C ASN A 32 2.32 -6.59 -4.75
N ARG A 33 2.43 -6.36 -3.43
CA ARG A 33 2.17 -5.05 -2.83
C ARG A 33 3.20 -4.02 -3.26
N SER A 34 4.50 -4.35 -3.14
CA SER A 34 5.57 -3.46 -3.59
C SER A 34 5.49 -3.16 -5.10
N ASP A 35 5.12 -4.16 -5.91
CA ASP A 35 4.97 -4.01 -7.36
C ASP A 35 3.86 -3.03 -7.75
N ILE A 36 2.74 -3.01 -7.02
CA ILE A 36 1.63 -2.08 -7.30
C ILE A 36 2.01 -0.63 -7.02
N MET A 37 2.71 -0.37 -5.90
CA MET A 37 3.16 0.99 -5.57
C MET A 37 4.16 1.50 -6.62
N ILE A 38 5.13 0.67 -7.01
CA ILE A 38 6.12 1.02 -8.05
C ILE A 38 5.41 1.33 -9.37
N LYS A 39 4.41 0.54 -9.78
CA LYS A 39 3.60 0.80 -10.97
C LYS A 39 2.82 2.10 -10.86
N ALA A 40 2.29 2.42 -9.68
CA ALA A 40 1.55 3.66 -9.43
C ALA A 40 2.45 4.89 -9.61
N VAL A 41 3.60 4.91 -8.93
CA VAL A 41 4.59 6.00 -8.99
C VAL A 41 5.16 6.14 -10.41
N THR A 42 5.48 5.02 -11.07
CA THR A 42 5.94 5.04 -12.46
C THR A 42 4.89 5.64 -13.40
N ALA A 43 3.63 5.25 -13.27
CA ALA A 43 2.54 5.80 -14.07
C ALA A 43 2.31 7.29 -13.79
N PHE A 44 2.48 7.71 -12.53
CA PHE A 44 2.40 9.11 -12.12
C PHE A 44 3.49 9.96 -12.79
N HIS A 45 4.75 9.51 -12.76
CA HIS A 45 5.85 10.19 -13.45
C HIS A 45 5.71 10.20 -14.98
N GLN A 46 5.00 9.23 -15.55
CA GLN A 46 4.66 9.21 -16.98
C GLN A 46 3.46 10.12 -17.34
N HIS A 47 2.94 10.92 -16.39
CA HIS A 47 1.73 11.73 -16.54
C HIS A 47 0.47 10.94 -16.92
N LYS A 48 0.45 9.62 -16.68
CA LYS A 48 -0.71 8.75 -16.91
C LYS A 48 -1.62 8.76 -15.69
N LEU A 49 -2.18 9.94 -15.37
CA LEU A 49 -2.85 10.21 -14.09
C LEU A 49 -4.01 9.27 -13.78
N ASN A 50 -4.84 8.92 -14.75
CA ASN A 50 -5.95 7.96 -14.55
C ASN A 50 -5.45 6.56 -14.19
N ILE A 51 -4.36 6.12 -14.81
CA ILE A 51 -3.76 4.81 -14.54
C ILE A 51 -3.09 4.83 -13.16
N ALA A 52 -2.35 5.89 -12.86
CA ALA A 52 -1.72 6.10 -11.56
C ALA A 52 -2.75 6.06 -10.43
N TYR A 53 -3.85 6.82 -10.57
CA TYR A 53 -4.95 6.84 -9.60
C TYR A 53 -5.52 5.44 -9.35
N ASN A 54 -5.75 4.66 -10.39
CA ASN A 54 -6.24 3.28 -10.26
C ASN A 54 -5.25 2.38 -9.52
N TYR A 55 -3.95 2.56 -9.72
CA TYR A 55 -2.93 1.81 -8.98
C TYR A 55 -2.82 2.27 -7.53
N PHE A 56 -2.80 3.57 -7.25
CA PHE A 56 -2.81 4.08 -5.87
C PHE A 56 -4.06 3.65 -5.10
N GLN A 57 -5.24 3.63 -5.73
CA GLN A 57 -6.45 3.11 -5.09
C GLN A 57 -6.34 1.62 -4.74
N LYS A 58 -5.67 0.82 -5.59
CA LYS A 58 -5.40 -0.59 -5.29
C LYS A 58 -4.36 -0.73 -4.17
N ALA A 59 -3.30 0.07 -4.19
CA ALA A 59 -2.27 0.11 -3.15
C ALA A 59 -2.90 0.43 -1.79
N TYR A 60 -3.71 1.50 -1.71
CA TYR A 60 -4.46 1.90 -0.52
C TYR A 60 -5.31 0.76 0.06
N LYS A 61 -6.12 0.08 -0.77
CA LYS A 61 -6.97 -1.03 -0.30
C LYS A 61 -6.15 -2.21 0.23
N LEU A 62 -4.95 -2.43 -0.29
CA LEU A 62 -4.07 -3.51 0.15
C LEU A 62 -3.35 -3.11 1.44
N SER A 63 -2.81 -1.89 1.51
CA SER A 63 -2.08 -1.37 2.66
C SER A 63 -3.00 -1.26 3.88
N LEU A 64 -4.25 -0.85 3.69
CA LEU A 64 -5.26 -0.80 4.77
C LEU A 64 -5.54 -2.19 5.36
N LYS A 65 -5.66 -3.23 4.51
CA LYS A 65 -5.86 -4.62 4.94
C LYS A 65 -4.65 -5.22 5.66
N SER A 66 -3.45 -4.73 5.34
CA SER A 66 -2.21 -5.19 5.98
C SER A 66 -1.73 -4.30 7.12
N SER A 67 -2.50 -3.27 7.48
CA SER A 67 -2.12 -2.27 8.48
C SER A 67 -0.79 -1.58 8.17
N ASP A 68 -0.45 -1.46 6.89
CA ASP A 68 0.73 -0.74 6.41
C ASP A 68 0.37 0.74 6.32
N LEU A 69 0.64 1.48 7.39
CA LEU A 69 0.22 2.87 7.54
C LEU A 69 0.99 3.80 6.59
N GLU A 70 2.25 3.48 6.29
CA GLU A 70 3.10 4.30 5.42
C GLU A 70 2.61 4.26 3.97
N ASN A 71 2.42 3.07 3.39
CA ASN A 71 1.86 2.95 2.05
C ASN A 71 0.41 3.46 1.96
N THR A 72 -0.35 3.41 3.07
CA THR A 72 -1.69 3.99 3.15
C THR A 72 -1.64 5.51 3.03
N ALA A 73 -0.78 6.17 3.82
CA ALA A 73 -0.58 7.61 3.76
C ALA A 73 -0.11 8.05 2.37
N GLU A 74 0.90 7.36 1.82
CA GLU A 74 1.49 7.71 0.52
C GLU A 74 0.48 7.56 -0.63
N SER A 75 -0.32 6.49 -0.62
CA SER A 75 -1.36 6.29 -1.64
C SER A 75 -2.40 7.41 -1.63
N LEU A 76 -2.85 7.82 -0.44
CA LEU A 76 -3.80 8.93 -0.27
C LEU A 76 -3.20 10.26 -0.75
N TYR A 77 -1.93 10.51 -0.40
CA TYR A 77 -1.21 11.70 -0.81
C TYR A 77 -1.15 11.83 -2.34
N TYR A 78 -0.72 10.79 -3.05
CA TYR A 78 -0.66 10.84 -4.51
C TYR A 78 -2.04 10.91 -5.17
N MET A 79 -3.06 10.25 -4.61
CA MET A 79 -4.44 10.39 -5.08
C MET A 79 -4.91 11.84 -4.97
N ALA A 80 -4.56 12.53 -3.88
CA ALA A 80 -4.86 13.95 -3.70
C ALA A 80 -4.14 14.83 -4.74
N LEU A 81 -2.86 14.59 -5.00
CA LEU A 81 -2.11 15.33 -6.02
C LEU A 81 -2.74 15.19 -7.41
N ILE A 82 -3.18 13.98 -7.75
CA ILE A 82 -3.88 13.73 -9.02
C ILE A 82 -5.18 14.51 -9.07
N LEU A 83 -5.99 14.53 -8.00
CA LEU A 83 -7.23 15.28 -7.97
C LEU A 83 -7.01 16.79 -8.04
N LYS A 84 -5.98 17.30 -7.35
CA LYS A 84 -5.55 18.70 -7.45
C LYS A 84 -5.24 19.05 -8.91
N SER A 85 -4.46 18.22 -9.59
CA SER A 85 -4.11 18.42 -11.01
C SER A 85 -5.31 18.33 -11.96
N ASN A 86 -6.36 17.60 -11.57
CA ASN A 86 -7.61 17.49 -12.31
C ASN A 86 -8.63 18.59 -11.98
N GLY A 87 -8.22 19.64 -11.24
CA GLY A 87 -9.09 20.76 -10.88
C GLY A 87 -10.14 20.42 -9.83
N LYS A 88 -9.87 19.43 -8.96
CA LYS A 88 -10.75 19.02 -7.84
C LYS A 88 -10.07 19.28 -6.49
N PRO A 89 -9.83 20.54 -6.11
CA PRO A 89 -9.10 20.89 -4.89
C PRO A 89 -9.83 20.46 -3.60
N ASP A 90 -11.16 20.51 -3.57
CA ASP A 90 -11.94 20.12 -2.38
C ASP A 90 -11.75 18.63 -2.05
N SER A 91 -11.90 17.76 -3.05
CA SER A 91 -11.65 16.32 -2.88
C SER A 91 -10.17 16.01 -2.61
N ALA A 92 -9.24 16.81 -3.14
CA ALA A 92 -7.83 16.67 -2.82
C ALA A 92 -7.55 17.00 -1.34
N MET A 93 -8.21 18.03 -0.80
CA MET A 93 -8.09 18.42 0.60
C MET A 93 -8.55 17.31 1.55
N GLU A 94 -9.65 16.62 1.23
CA GLU A 94 -10.11 15.45 2.00
C GLU A 94 -9.03 14.36 2.10
N PHE A 95 -8.44 13.97 0.96
CA PHE A 95 -7.39 12.96 0.95
C PHE A 95 -6.07 13.43 1.56
N LEU A 96 -5.71 14.70 1.46
CA LEU A 96 -4.54 15.26 2.15
C LEU A 96 -4.72 15.20 3.67
N ASN A 97 -5.90 15.54 4.19
CA ASN A 97 -6.18 15.44 5.63
C ASN A 97 -6.16 13.98 6.11
N GLU A 98 -6.71 13.04 5.34
CA GLU A 98 -6.63 11.62 5.69
C GLU A 98 -5.18 11.11 5.67
N SER A 99 -4.39 11.49 4.66
CA SER A 99 -2.97 11.16 4.57
C SER A 99 -2.16 11.74 5.74
N LEU A 100 -2.46 12.98 6.13
CA LEU A 100 -1.84 13.65 7.28
C LEU A 100 -2.05 12.87 8.57
N HIS A 101 -3.29 12.44 8.83
CA HIS A 101 -3.61 11.63 10.01
C HIS A 101 -2.76 10.36 10.10
N TYR A 102 -2.49 9.69 8.98
CA TYR A 102 -1.64 8.51 8.96
C TYR A 102 -0.16 8.85 9.18
N TYR A 103 0.37 9.89 8.53
CA TYR A 103 1.76 10.31 8.75
C TYR A 103 2.02 10.80 10.18
N GLU A 104 1.08 11.51 10.79
CA GLU A 104 1.13 11.89 12.21
C GLU A 104 1.17 10.66 13.12
N LYS A 105 0.34 9.65 12.83
CA LYS A 105 0.28 8.42 13.62
C LYS A 105 1.60 7.63 13.61
N ILE A 106 2.35 7.69 12.51
CA ILE A 106 3.66 7.01 12.40
C ILE A 106 4.85 7.94 12.66
N GLY A 107 4.63 9.23 12.93
CA GLY A 107 5.68 10.22 13.16
C GLY A 107 6.55 10.51 11.94
N ASN A 108 6.02 10.43 10.72
CA ASN A 108 6.77 10.72 9.50
C ASN A 108 6.74 12.22 9.20
N GLU A 109 7.75 12.95 9.69
CA GLU A 109 7.87 14.41 9.55
C GLU A 109 7.97 14.87 8.10
N GLU A 110 8.68 14.14 7.24
CA GLU A 110 8.83 14.48 5.83
C GLU A 110 7.48 14.41 5.09
N GLY A 111 6.69 13.37 5.37
CA GLY A 111 5.33 13.22 4.83
C GLY A 111 4.40 14.34 5.29
N ILE A 112 4.48 14.72 6.56
CA ILE A 112 3.72 15.83 7.15
C ILE A 112 4.06 17.16 6.45
N GLU A 113 5.34 17.47 6.29
CA GLU A 113 5.80 18.72 5.65
C GLU A 113 5.30 18.82 4.21
N LYS A 114 5.43 17.73 3.43
CA LYS A 114 4.91 17.66 2.06
C LYS A 114 3.43 17.99 2.03
N ILE A 115 2.62 17.41 2.91
CA ILE A 115 1.18 17.66 2.93
C ILE A 115 0.88 19.12 3.26
N TYR A 116 1.53 19.70 4.26
CA TYR A 116 1.30 21.09 4.62
C TYR A 116 1.61 22.07 3.48
N SER A 117 2.65 21.79 2.67
CA SER A 117 2.92 22.56 1.45
C SER A 117 1.71 22.57 0.52
N HIS A 118 1.14 21.39 0.20
CA HIS A 118 -0.01 21.30 -0.70
C HIS A 118 -1.30 21.87 -0.10
N ILE A 119 -1.53 21.70 1.20
CA ILE A 119 -2.69 22.31 1.88
C ILE A 119 -2.62 23.84 1.80
N THR A 120 -1.44 24.41 1.98
CA THR A 120 -1.22 25.86 1.89
C THR A 120 -1.44 26.34 0.46
N GLU A 121 -0.93 25.60 -0.54
CA GLU A 121 -1.17 25.91 -1.96
C GLU A 121 -2.65 25.87 -2.34
N ILE A 122 -3.45 24.94 -1.81
CA ILE A 122 -4.89 24.85 -2.14
C ILE A 122 -5.69 26.00 -1.49
N LYS A 123 -5.22 26.53 -0.36
CA LYS A 123 -5.92 27.58 0.39
C LYS A 123 -5.61 29.00 -0.12
N ASN A 124 -4.53 29.17 -0.87
CA ASN A 124 -4.13 30.45 -1.48
C ASN A 124 -4.71 30.59 -2.89
#